data_AF-A0A370NG66-F1
#
_entry.id   AF-A0A370NG66-F1
#
_cell.length_a   1.000
_cell.length_b   1.000
_cell.length_c   1.000
_cell.angle_alpha   90.00
_cell.angle_beta   90.00
_cell.angle_gamma   90.00
#
_symmetry.space_group_name_H-M   'P 1'
#
loop_
_entity.id
_entity.type
_entity.pdbx_description
1 polymer ?
#
loop_
_entity_poly.entity_id
_entity_poly.type
_entity_poly.pdbx_seq_one_letter_code
_entity_poly.pdbx_strand_id
1 'polypeptide(L)'
;MRKLIFVLFFLLAVSIRCYAEDTPHYQVVSEFVRELVETKNYQDVAKADFDSARKENSQAVMMAIIRNGTRIKLKLAATIGRLQQMQLSHPFETLLPTLIEFYNRKIELYDDMVTTAKTFADGPKPGVDYGKLSSHMPEVTAQVEYVDESIFKMTPLVFALIISQKPDSQNHLSHLSITRKQAQQLLTSLQEGFGRSMNAKEQDWTVSSASVLRTYLRDKGYKYADDPWQ
;
A
#
# COMPACT_ATOMS: atom_id res chain seq x y z
N MET A 1 -32.11 -46.41 -50.95
CA MET A 1 -32.21 -46.51 -49.47
C MET A 1 -30.86 -46.93 -48.89
N ARG A 2 -30.08 -46.01 -48.32
CA ARG A 2 -28.97 -46.31 -47.39
C ARG A 2 -28.69 -45.04 -46.57
N LYS A 3 -28.71 -45.20 -45.25
CA LYS A 3 -28.83 -44.16 -44.21
C LYS A 3 -27.49 -43.47 -43.94
N LEU A 4 -27.50 -42.13 -43.84
CA LEU A 4 -26.43 -41.34 -43.21
C LEU A 4 -26.49 -41.53 -41.69
N ILE A 5 -25.35 -41.79 -41.05
CA ILE A 5 -25.18 -41.71 -39.60
C ILE A 5 -24.28 -40.49 -39.33
N PHE A 6 -24.84 -39.46 -38.73
CA PHE A 6 -24.09 -38.36 -38.13
C PHE A 6 -23.74 -38.75 -36.70
N VAL A 7 -22.45 -38.89 -36.40
CA VAL A 7 -21.96 -39.00 -35.02
C VAL A 7 -21.62 -37.60 -34.54
N LEU A 8 -22.41 -37.10 -33.60
CA LEU A 8 -22.22 -35.81 -32.93
C LEU A 8 -21.27 -36.03 -31.74
N PHE A 9 -20.04 -35.52 -31.83
CA PHE A 9 -19.11 -35.48 -30.69
C PHE A 9 -19.47 -34.31 -29.77
N PHE A 10 -20.04 -34.62 -28.60
CA PHE A 10 -20.23 -33.66 -27.52
C PHE A 10 -18.88 -33.47 -26.81
N LEU A 11 -18.20 -32.36 -27.10
CA LEU A 11 -17.04 -31.90 -26.34
C LEU A 11 -17.55 -31.24 -25.05
N LEU A 12 -17.61 -32.03 -23.98
CA LEU A 12 -17.74 -31.53 -22.61
C LEU A 12 -16.45 -30.77 -22.27
N ALA A 13 -16.49 -29.44 -22.40
CA ALA A 13 -15.51 -28.55 -21.82
C ALA A 13 -15.64 -28.65 -20.29
N VAL A 14 -14.83 -29.53 -19.69
CA VAL A 14 -14.61 -29.52 -18.24
C VAL A 14 -13.80 -28.27 -17.95
N SER A 15 -14.49 -27.22 -17.51
CA SER A 15 -13.88 -26.03 -16.94
C SER A 15 -13.17 -26.44 -15.65
N ILE A 16 -11.90 -26.84 -15.76
CA ILE A 16 -11.01 -26.96 -14.60
C ILE A 16 -10.87 -25.54 -14.06
N ARG A 17 -11.65 -25.20 -13.03
CA ARG A 17 -11.32 -24.08 -12.14
C ARG A 17 -10.02 -24.48 -11.45
N CYS A 18 -8.89 -24.12 -12.06
CA CYS A 18 -7.63 -24.06 -11.34
C CYS A 18 -7.87 -23.03 -10.25
N TYR A 19 -8.08 -23.49 -9.01
CA TYR A 19 -8.08 -22.59 -7.87
C TYR A 19 -6.69 -21.96 -7.88
N ALA A 20 -6.62 -20.65 -8.14
CA ALA A 20 -5.37 -19.92 -8.03
C ALA A 20 -4.84 -20.15 -6.61
N GLU A 21 -3.58 -20.60 -6.54
CA GLU A 21 -2.91 -20.89 -5.28
C GLU A 21 -2.80 -19.62 -4.45
N ASP A 22 -2.99 -19.74 -3.14
CA ASP A 22 -2.94 -18.60 -2.23
C ASP A 22 -1.57 -17.93 -2.28
N THR A 23 -1.52 -16.60 -2.31
CA THR A 23 -0.22 -15.91 -2.32
C THR A 23 0.46 -16.12 -0.97
N PRO A 24 1.74 -16.52 -0.93
CA PRO A 24 2.46 -16.67 0.32
C PRO A 24 2.35 -15.40 1.17
N HIS A 25 1.85 -15.52 2.41
CA HIS A 25 1.61 -14.37 3.29
C HIS A 25 2.85 -13.48 3.48
N TYR A 26 4.05 -14.09 3.51
CA TYR A 26 5.31 -13.36 3.52
C TYR A 26 5.47 -12.41 2.32
N GLN A 27 5.05 -12.82 1.12
CA GLN A 27 5.14 -12.00 -0.09
C GLN A 27 4.23 -10.78 0.01
N VAL A 28 3.01 -10.94 0.53
CA VAL A 28 2.09 -9.82 0.76
C VAL A 28 2.66 -8.83 1.78
N VAL A 29 3.16 -9.32 2.92
CA VAL A 29 3.78 -8.45 3.94
C VAL A 29 5.03 -7.75 3.41
N SER A 30 5.85 -8.45 2.61
CA SER A 30 7.04 -7.87 1.98
C SER A 30 6.69 -6.75 1.01
N GLU A 31 5.62 -6.92 0.24
CA GLU A 31 5.15 -5.92 -0.71
C GLU A 31 4.53 -4.70 -0.03
N PHE A 32 3.85 -4.91 1.10
CA PHE A 32 3.40 -3.82 1.96
C PHE A 32 4.58 -3.04 2.56
N VAL A 33 5.60 -3.72 3.09
CA VAL A 33 6.83 -3.06 3.59
C VAL A 33 7.54 -2.28 2.47
N ARG A 34 7.67 -2.86 1.27
CA ARG A 34 8.24 -2.18 0.10
C ARG A 34 7.47 -0.90 -0.22
N GLU A 35 6.13 -0.95 -0.21
CA GLU A 35 5.29 0.22 -0.45
C GLU A 35 5.50 1.31 0.60
N LEU A 36 5.51 0.98 1.89
CA LEU A 36 5.77 1.94 2.96
C LEU A 36 7.12 2.65 2.77
N VAL A 37 8.18 1.90 2.46
CA VAL A 37 9.52 2.46 2.20
C VAL A 37 9.51 3.39 0.99
N GLU A 38 8.87 2.97 -0.12
CA GLU A 38 8.77 3.81 -1.30
C GLU A 38 7.98 5.10 -1.04
N THR A 39 6.85 5.00 -0.34
CA THR A 39 6.01 6.15 0.01
C THR A 39 6.78 7.14 0.88
N LYS A 40 7.54 6.67 1.87
CA LYS A 40 8.41 7.52 2.68
C LYS A 40 9.47 8.25 1.84
N ASN A 41 10.13 7.54 0.93
CA ASN A 41 11.11 8.13 0.03
C ASN A 41 10.48 9.21 -0.87
N TYR A 42 9.26 8.99 -1.38
CA TYR A 42 8.58 10.00 -2.18
C TYR A 42 8.14 11.21 -1.36
N GLN A 43 7.71 11.01 -0.11
CA GLN A 43 7.39 12.10 0.81
C GLN A 43 8.63 12.96 1.12
N ASP A 44 9.79 12.34 1.34
CA ASP A 44 11.05 13.07 1.57
C ASP A 44 11.48 13.89 0.36
N VAL A 45 11.42 13.29 -0.84
CA VAL A 45 11.71 13.99 -2.09
C VAL A 45 10.71 15.13 -2.31
N ALA A 46 9.41 14.88 -2.12
CA ALA A 46 8.38 15.89 -2.28
C ALA A 46 8.58 17.05 -1.29
N LYS A 47 8.90 16.75 -0.03
CA LYS A 47 9.20 17.76 0.99
C LYS A 47 10.38 18.65 0.58
N ALA A 48 11.50 18.05 0.17
CA ALA A 48 12.68 18.79 -0.27
C ALA A 48 12.39 19.65 -1.53
N ASP A 49 11.59 19.13 -2.45
CA ASP A 49 11.16 19.81 -3.66
C ASP A 49 10.24 21.00 -3.34
N PHE A 50 9.28 20.82 -2.44
CA PHE A 50 8.42 21.91 -1.95
C PHE A 50 9.19 22.98 -1.20
N ASP A 51 10.14 22.59 -0.34
CA ASP A 51 10.95 23.53 0.44
C ASP A 51 11.88 24.35 -0.47
N SER A 52 12.30 23.79 -1.61
CA SER A 52 13.02 24.52 -2.65
C SER A 52 12.10 25.46 -3.43
N ALA A 53 10.97 24.95 -3.93
CA ALA A 53 10.00 25.70 -4.72
C ALA A 53 9.42 26.92 -3.98
N ARG A 54 9.17 26.80 -2.66
CA ARG A 54 8.69 27.91 -1.82
C ARG A 54 9.64 29.09 -1.76
N LYS A 55 10.94 28.88 -1.95
CA LYS A 55 11.95 29.94 -1.97
C LYS A 55 12.02 30.67 -3.30
N GLU A 56 11.49 30.07 -4.37
CA GLU A 56 11.51 30.63 -5.71
C GLU A 56 10.31 31.54 -5.96
N ASN A 57 9.10 30.97 -6.06
CA ASN A 57 7.84 31.68 -6.26
C ASN A 57 6.63 30.71 -6.23
N SER A 58 5.42 31.26 -6.30
CA SER A 58 4.17 30.47 -6.32
C SER A 58 4.06 29.53 -7.54
N GLN A 59 4.58 29.93 -8.70
CA GLN A 59 4.57 29.08 -9.90
C GLN A 59 5.42 27.83 -9.70
N ALA A 60 6.61 27.97 -9.12
CA ALA A 60 7.47 26.85 -8.78
C ALA A 60 6.76 25.87 -7.83
N VAL A 61 5.99 26.38 -6.85
CA VAL A 61 5.19 25.54 -5.95
C VAL A 61 4.13 24.75 -6.72
N MET A 62 3.39 25.39 -7.63
CA MET A 62 2.41 24.67 -8.47
C MET A 62 3.07 23.58 -9.32
N MET A 63 4.23 23.86 -9.92
CA MET A 63 4.98 22.86 -10.68
C MET A 63 5.49 21.71 -9.81
N ALA A 64 5.86 21.97 -8.55
CA ALA A 64 6.21 20.92 -7.59
C ALA A 64 4.99 20.05 -7.22
N ILE A 65 3.80 20.63 -7.04
CA ILE A 65 2.56 19.86 -6.83
C ILE A 65 2.29 18.95 -8.03
N ILE A 66 2.34 19.50 -9.24
CA ILE A 66 2.08 18.76 -10.48
C ILE A 66 3.04 17.58 -10.62
N ARG A 67 4.35 17.84 -10.46
CA ARG A 67 5.40 16.83 -10.59
C ARG A 67 5.29 15.74 -9.53
N ASN A 68 5.18 16.10 -8.26
CA ASN A 68 5.16 15.13 -7.16
C ASN A 68 3.84 14.35 -7.11
N GLY A 69 2.69 15.02 -7.29
CA GLY A 69 1.39 14.35 -7.37
C GLY A 69 1.35 13.34 -8.52
N THR A 70 1.86 13.71 -9.70
CA THR A 70 1.95 12.77 -10.84
C THR A 70 2.86 11.57 -10.52
N ARG A 71 4.02 11.80 -9.89
CA ARG A 71 4.93 10.73 -9.48
C ARG A 71 4.26 9.75 -8.52
N ILE A 72 3.59 10.26 -7.49
CA ILE A 72 2.93 9.42 -6.48
C ILE A 72 1.82 8.58 -7.13
N LYS A 73 0.99 9.18 -7.99
CA LYS A 73 -0.06 8.44 -8.72
C LYS A 73 0.50 7.25 -9.51
N LEU A 74 1.56 7.46 -10.29
CA LEU A 74 2.16 6.39 -11.09
C LEU A 74 2.70 5.25 -10.22
N LYS A 75 3.24 5.57 -9.04
CA LYS A 75 3.78 4.59 -8.11
C LYS A 75 2.68 3.80 -7.40
N LEU A 76 1.61 4.47 -6.97
CA LEU A 76 0.43 3.80 -6.43
C LEU A 76 -0.21 2.88 -7.47
N ALA A 77 -0.35 3.33 -8.72
CA ALA A 77 -0.87 2.49 -9.80
C ALA A 77 -0.01 1.24 -10.04
N ALA A 78 1.32 1.37 -10.00
CA ALA A 78 2.22 0.22 -10.09
C ALA A 78 2.08 -0.74 -8.90
N THR A 79 1.87 -0.23 -7.68
CA THR A 79 1.61 -1.07 -6.51
C THR A 79 0.26 -1.78 -6.60
N ILE A 80 -0.81 -1.08 -7.02
CA ILE A 80 -2.11 -1.70 -7.28
C ILE A 80 -1.97 -2.85 -8.28
N GLY A 81 -1.23 -2.63 -9.38
CA GLY A 81 -0.97 -3.67 -10.37
C GLY A 81 -0.29 -4.91 -9.78
N ARG A 82 0.64 -4.74 -8.83
CA ARG A 82 1.26 -5.87 -8.09
C ARG A 82 0.26 -6.56 -7.16
N LEU A 83 -0.49 -5.81 -6.36
CA LEU A 83 -1.46 -6.37 -5.41
C LEU A 83 -2.60 -7.10 -6.09
N GLN A 84 -3.04 -6.66 -7.28
CA GLN A 84 -4.07 -7.34 -8.07
C GLN A 84 -3.64 -8.73 -8.58
N GLN A 85 -2.34 -9.01 -8.62
CA GLN A 85 -1.82 -10.34 -8.95
C GLN A 85 -1.71 -11.25 -7.72
N MET A 86 -2.01 -10.74 -6.54
CA MET A 86 -1.97 -11.50 -5.29
C MET A 86 -3.39 -11.88 -4.88
N GLN A 87 -3.48 -13.00 -4.18
CA GLN A 87 -4.71 -13.53 -3.63
C GLN A 87 -4.46 -13.93 -2.19
N LEU A 88 -5.45 -13.66 -1.33
CA LEU A 88 -5.50 -14.14 0.04
C LEU A 88 -6.76 -14.98 0.22
N SER A 89 -6.61 -16.12 0.87
CA SER A 89 -7.71 -16.97 1.30
C SER A 89 -8.30 -16.49 2.63
N HIS A 90 -9.37 -17.17 3.07
CA HIS A 90 -10.03 -16.86 4.34
C HIS A 90 -9.06 -16.97 5.52
N PRO A 91 -9.08 -16.04 6.50
CA PRO A 91 -10.03 -14.94 6.72
C PRO A 91 -9.59 -13.55 6.19
N PHE A 92 -8.63 -13.52 5.25
CA PHE A 92 -8.00 -12.28 4.79
C PHE A 92 -8.40 -11.87 3.37
N GLU A 93 -9.46 -12.46 2.81
CA GLU A 93 -9.90 -12.27 1.43
C GLU A 93 -10.23 -10.80 1.11
N THR A 94 -10.59 -10.00 2.11
CA THR A 94 -10.93 -8.57 1.95
C THR A 94 -9.73 -7.64 2.11
N LEU A 95 -8.60 -8.11 2.64
CA LEU A 95 -7.46 -7.25 3.00
C LEU A 95 -6.86 -6.56 1.78
N LEU A 96 -6.55 -7.34 0.73
CA LEU A 96 -5.98 -6.80 -0.52
C LEU A 96 -6.96 -5.89 -1.28
N PRO A 97 -8.23 -6.28 -1.48
CA PRO A 97 -9.24 -5.38 -2.06
C PRO A 97 -9.36 -4.03 -1.33
N THR A 98 -9.44 -4.03 -0.01
CA THR A 98 -9.54 -2.80 0.78
C THR A 98 -8.29 -1.93 0.66
N LEU A 99 -7.10 -2.54 0.68
CA LEU A 99 -5.85 -1.80 0.49
C LEU A 99 -5.76 -1.17 -0.91
N ILE A 100 -6.20 -1.90 -1.95
CA ILE A 100 -6.30 -1.39 -3.32
C ILE A 100 -7.28 -0.21 -3.40
N GLU A 101 -8.43 -0.29 -2.72
CA GLU A 101 -9.41 0.79 -2.65
C GLU A 101 -8.81 2.06 -2.05
N PHE A 102 -8.07 1.95 -0.94
CA PHE A 102 -7.36 3.08 -0.34
C PHE A 102 -6.32 3.69 -1.28
N TYR A 103 -5.55 2.88 -2.01
CA TYR A 103 -4.60 3.40 -2.99
C TYR A 103 -5.29 4.07 -4.18
N ASN A 104 -6.41 3.53 -4.67
CA ASN A 104 -7.22 4.20 -5.70
C ASN A 104 -7.72 5.55 -5.21
N ARG A 105 -8.24 5.61 -3.98
CA ARG A 105 -8.69 6.88 -3.39
C ARG A 105 -7.56 7.90 -3.29
N LYS A 106 -6.35 7.49 -2.89
CA LYS A 106 -5.17 8.38 -2.92
C LYS A 106 -4.85 8.87 -4.33
N ILE A 107 -4.93 8.01 -5.35
CA ILE A 107 -4.70 8.42 -6.75
C ILE A 107 -5.68 9.50 -7.19
N GLU A 108 -6.97 9.36 -6.85
CA GLU A 108 -8.00 10.36 -7.15
C GLU A 108 -7.69 11.70 -6.48
N LEU A 109 -7.35 11.69 -5.19
CA LEU A 109 -7.02 12.89 -4.43
C LEU A 109 -5.77 13.59 -4.98
N TYR A 110 -4.73 12.84 -5.37
CA TYR A 110 -3.57 13.44 -6.02
C TYR A 110 -3.88 13.95 -7.43
N ASP A 111 -4.81 13.34 -8.16
CA ASP A 111 -5.25 13.86 -9.45
C ASP A 111 -5.95 15.21 -9.31
N ASP A 112 -6.78 15.33 -8.28
CA ASP A 112 -7.47 16.58 -7.93
C ASP A 112 -6.47 17.68 -7.54
N MET A 113 -5.47 17.38 -6.69
CA MET A 113 -4.38 18.30 -6.38
C MET A 113 -3.62 18.75 -7.64
N VAL A 114 -3.28 17.81 -8.53
CA VAL A 114 -2.55 18.11 -9.77
C VAL A 114 -3.40 18.99 -10.71
N THR A 115 -4.68 18.70 -10.85
CA THR A 115 -5.61 19.46 -11.69
C THR A 115 -5.82 20.88 -11.17
N THR A 116 -5.99 21.01 -9.85
CA THR A 116 -6.09 22.31 -9.18
C THR A 116 -4.81 23.12 -9.37
N ALA A 117 -3.63 22.51 -9.16
CA ALA A 117 -2.35 23.18 -9.36
C ALA A 117 -2.09 23.60 -10.81
N LYS A 118 -2.49 22.78 -11.81
CA LYS A 118 -2.44 23.18 -13.23
C LYS A 118 -3.31 24.40 -13.50
N THR A 119 -4.50 24.46 -12.90
CA THR A 119 -5.40 25.61 -13.05
C THR A 119 -4.78 26.89 -12.51
N PHE A 120 -4.13 26.84 -11.34
CA PHE A 120 -3.35 27.96 -10.82
C PHE A 120 -2.16 28.33 -11.71
N ALA A 121 -1.43 27.32 -12.21
CA ALA A 121 -0.23 27.51 -13.03
C ALA A 121 -0.52 28.18 -14.39
N ASP A 122 -1.73 27.99 -14.93
CA ASP A 122 -2.18 28.61 -16.18
C ASP A 122 -2.57 30.09 -16.03
N GLY A 123 -2.67 30.59 -14.78
CA GLY A 123 -3.06 31.97 -14.48
C GLY A 123 -4.57 32.25 -14.63
N PRO A 124 -5.03 33.46 -14.27
CA PRO A 124 -6.45 33.79 -14.21
C PRO A 124 -7.20 33.57 -15.52
N LYS A 125 -8.34 32.88 -15.46
CA LYS A 125 -9.23 32.60 -16.61
C LYS A 125 -10.65 33.06 -16.29
N PRO A 126 -11.40 33.61 -17.26
CA PRO A 126 -12.80 33.95 -17.05
C PRO A 126 -13.62 32.75 -16.56
N GLY A 127 -14.46 32.96 -15.55
CA GLY A 127 -15.34 31.92 -15.00
C GLY A 127 -14.69 30.93 -14.03
N VAL A 128 -13.40 31.06 -13.72
CA VAL A 128 -12.72 30.22 -12.71
C VAL A 128 -12.73 30.91 -11.35
N ASP A 129 -13.27 30.23 -10.33
CA ASP A 129 -13.26 30.68 -8.95
C ASP A 129 -11.98 30.21 -8.23
N TYR A 130 -10.95 31.05 -8.28
CA TYR A 130 -9.68 30.78 -7.59
C TYR A 130 -9.80 30.78 -6.07
N GLY A 131 -10.79 31.48 -5.51
CA GLY A 131 -11.09 31.46 -4.09
C GLY A 131 -11.48 30.04 -3.66
N LYS A 132 -12.47 29.46 -4.34
CA LYS A 132 -12.90 28.07 -4.13
C LYS A 132 -11.77 27.06 -4.35
N LEU A 133 -10.95 27.23 -5.39
CA LEU A 133 -9.81 26.33 -5.63
C LEU A 133 -8.77 26.40 -4.50
N SER A 134 -8.52 27.60 -3.96
CA SER A 134 -7.56 27.77 -2.86
C SER A 134 -8.03 27.15 -1.55
N SER A 135 -9.33 27.18 -1.25
CA SER A 135 -9.89 26.50 -0.08
C SER A 135 -9.98 24.98 -0.25
N HIS A 136 -10.11 24.51 -1.48
CA HIS A 136 -10.21 23.08 -1.80
C HIS A 136 -8.91 22.31 -1.55
N MET A 137 -7.75 22.91 -1.85
CA MET A 137 -6.44 22.23 -1.68
C MET A 137 -6.17 21.72 -0.24
N PRO A 138 -6.40 22.51 0.84
CA PRO A 138 -6.34 22.01 2.20
C PRO A 138 -7.30 20.83 2.48
N GLU A 139 -8.52 20.86 1.94
CA GLU A 139 -9.51 19.77 2.12
C GLU A 139 -9.03 18.47 1.48
N VAL A 140 -8.47 18.54 0.26
CA VAL A 140 -7.89 17.38 -0.42
C VAL A 140 -6.69 16.85 0.36
N THR A 141 -5.88 17.73 0.96
CA THR A 141 -4.73 17.33 1.81
C THR A 141 -5.20 16.56 3.04
N ALA A 142 -6.21 17.06 3.76
CA ALA A 142 -6.78 16.37 4.91
C ALA A 142 -7.38 15.00 4.53
N GLN A 143 -7.97 14.88 3.35
CA GLN A 143 -8.46 13.58 2.85
C GLN A 143 -7.32 12.59 2.56
N VAL A 144 -6.18 13.06 2.04
CA VAL A 144 -4.99 12.20 1.86
C VAL A 144 -4.50 11.68 3.22
N GLU A 145 -4.41 12.56 4.21
CA GLU A 145 -4.01 12.20 5.58
C GLU A 145 -4.96 11.18 6.22
N TYR A 146 -6.27 11.34 6.01
CA TYR A 146 -7.27 10.37 6.49
C TYR A 146 -7.10 8.98 5.86
N VAL A 147 -6.78 8.91 4.56
CA VAL A 147 -6.51 7.62 3.91
C VAL A 147 -5.22 7.00 4.46
N ASP A 148 -4.18 7.81 4.69
CA ASP A 148 -2.94 7.33 5.30
C ASP A 148 -3.16 6.78 6.73
N GLU A 149 -4.00 7.45 7.52
CA GLU A 149 -4.42 6.95 8.84
C GLU A 149 -5.18 5.62 8.72
N SER A 150 -6.02 5.47 7.69
CA SER A 150 -6.80 4.25 7.46
C SER A 150 -5.90 3.07 7.10
N ILE A 151 -4.87 3.30 6.26
CA ILE A 151 -3.83 2.31 5.96
C ILE A 151 -3.06 1.94 7.23
N PHE A 152 -2.70 2.93 8.06
CA PHE A 152 -2.06 2.68 9.34
C PHE A 152 -2.90 1.77 10.24
N LYS A 153 -4.20 2.04 10.38
CA LYS A 153 -5.12 1.20 11.16
C LYS A 153 -5.24 -0.24 10.65
N MET A 154 -4.99 -0.49 9.36
CA MET A 154 -4.96 -1.83 8.78
C MET A 154 -3.62 -2.56 8.97
N THR A 155 -2.54 -1.85 9.32
CA THR A 155 -1.21 -2.44 9.46
C THR A 155 -1.16 -3.68 10.38
N PRO A 156 -1.85 -3.71 11.54
CA PRO A 156 -1.92 -4.92 12.35
C PRO A 156 -2.52 -6.14 11.63
N LEU A 157 -3.49 -5.94 10.74
CA LEU A 157 -4.07 -7.03 9.94
C LEU A 157 -3.07 -7.56 8.90
N VAL A 158 -2.27 -6.67 8.30
CA VAL A 158 -1.17 -7.09 7.42
C VAL A 158 -0.16 -7.95 8.19
N PHE A 159 0.22 -7.56 9.41
CA PHE A 159 1.06 -8.39 10.26
C PHE A 159 0.40 -9.73 10.62
N ALA A 160 -0.92 -9.74 10.85
CA ALA A 160 -1.65 -10.96 11.21
C ALA A 160 -1.56 -12.05 10.14
N LEU A 161 -1.31 -11.70 8.87
CA LEU A 161 -1.06 -12.68 7.80
C LEU A 161 0.09 -13.63 8.15
N ILE A 162 1.16 -13.12 8.77
CA ILE A 162 2.33 -13.94 9.09
C ILE A 162 2.25 -14.59 10.48
N ILE A 163 1.12 -14.50 11.18
CA ILE A 163 0.88 -15.25 12.41
C ILE A 163 0.43 -16.66 12.03
N SER A 164 1.13 -17.67 12.55
CA SER A 164 0.73 -19.06 12.37
C SER A 164 -0.59 -19.34 13.08
N GLN A 165 -1.54 -19.95 12.37
CA GLN A 165 -2.84 -20.34 12.93
C GLN A 165 -2.78 -21.63 13.75
N LYS A 166 -1.59 -22.24 13.85
CA LYS A 166 -1.36 -23.39 14.72
C LYS A 166 -1.18 -22.86 16.15
N PRO A 167 -1.93 -23.37 17.14
CA PRO A 167 -1.71 -23.02 18.55
C PRO A 167 -0.47 -23.74 19.13
N ASP A 168 0.12 -23.13 20.15
CA ASP A 168 1.11 -23.76 21.03
C ASP A 168 0.45 -24.63 22.11
N SER A 169 1.24 -25.29 22.97
CA SER A 169 0.69 -26.11 24.08
C SER A 169 -0.18 -25.35 25.08
N GLN A 170 -0.12 -24.02 25.11
CA GLN A 170 -0.96 -23.16 25.94
C GLN A 170 -2.15 -22.60 25.18
N ASN A 171 -2.39 -23.07 23.95
CA ASN A 171 -3.43 -22.59 23.05
C ASN A 171 -3.27 -21.12 22.62
N HIS A 172 -2.04 -20.61 22.59
CA HIS A 172 -1.71 -19.29 22.06
C HIS A 172 -1.17 -19.36 20.63
N LEU A 173 -1.42 -18.31 19.83
CA LEU A 173 -0.78 -18.12 18.53
C LEU A 173 0.57 -17.43 18.72
N SER A 174 1.58 -18.18 19.17
CA SER A 174 2.89 -17.64 19.58
C SER A 174 3.97 -17.69 18.50
N HIS A 175 3.68 -18.27 17.33
CA HIS A 175 4.66 -18.40 16.25
C HIS A 175 4.23 -17.62 15.00
N LEU A 176 5.22 -17.12 14.28
CA LEU A 176 5.05 -16.65 12.92
C LEU A 176 5.17 -17.81 11.94
N SER A 177 4.45 -17.71 10.83
CA SER A 177 4.54 -18.64 9.69
C SER A 177 5.80 -18.39 8.82
N ILE A 178 6.61 -17.38 9.16
CA ILE A 178 7.86 -17.05 8.48
C ILE A 178 9.08 -17.50 9.28
N THR A 179 10.17 -17.76 8.56
CA THR A 179 11.47 -18.06 9.16
C THR A 179 12.11 -16.82 9.78
N ARG A 180 13.06 -17.02 10.70
CA ARG A 180 13.89 -15.93 11.25
C ARG A 180 14.60 -15.13 10.16
N LYS A 181 15.07 -15.80 9.10
CA LYS A 181 15.71 -15.14 7.94
C LYS A 181 14.75 -14.16 7.25
N GLN A 182 13.52 -14.58 6.99
CA GLN A 182 12.49 -13.73 6.37
C GLN A 182 12.12 -12.54 7.27
N ALA A 183 11.94 -12.78 8.57
CA ALA A 183 11.69 -11.70 9.53
C ALA A 183 12.84 -10.69 9.55
N GLN A 184 14.08 -11.17 9.54
CA GLN A 184 15.26 -10.31 9.47
C GLN A 184 15.31 -9.49 8.18
N GLN A 185 14.90 -10.05 7.04
CA GLN A 185 14.80 -9.29 5.78
C GLN A 185 13.79 -8.13 5.89
N LEU A 186 12.60 -8.39 6.45
CA LEU A 186 11.61 -7.33 6.68
C LEU A 186 12.13 -6.24 7.63
N LEU A 187 12.76 -6.64 8.73
CA LEU A 187 13.36 -5.71 9.69
C LEU A 187 14.48 -4.88 9.06
N THR A 188 15.32 -5.49 8.22
CA THR A 188 16.36 -4.77 7.48
C THR A 188 15.75 -3.76 6.53
N SER A 189 14.74 -4.12 5.73
CA SER A 189 14.07 -3.17 4.83
C SER A 189 13.42 -2.00 5.58
N LEU A 190 12.77 -2.26 6.71
CA LEU A 190 12.21 -1.20 7.57
C LEU A 190 13.31 -0.29 8.12
N GLN A 191 14.42 -0.87 8.59
CA GLN A 191 15.55 -0.11 9.12
C GLN A 191 16.24 0.74 8.05
N GLU A 192 16.43 0.21 6.85
CA GLU A 192 17.02 0.92 5.71
C GLU A 192 16.12 2.05 5.22
N GLY A 193 14.82 1.81 5.09
CA GLY A 193 13.88 2.81 4.57
C GLY A 193 13.52 3.91 5.57
N PHE A 194 13.41 3.58 6.86
CA PHE A 194 12.92 4.52 7.86
C PHE A 194 13.97 4.94 8.88
N GLY A 195 14.92 4.06 9.21
CA GLY A 195 16.02 4.36 10.13
C GLY A 195 15.59 5.04 11.43
N ARG A 196 16.12 6.23 11.69
CA ARG A 196 15.85 7.01 12.91
C ARG A 196 14.45 7.61 12.95
N SER A 197 13.73 7.72 11.82
CA SER A 197 12.37 8.30 11.80
C SER A 197 11.39 7.50 12.64
N MET A 198 11.53 6.17 12.71
CA MET A 198 10.73 5.29 13.59
C MET A 198 10.97 5.52 15.10
N ASN A 199 11.94 6.37 15.47
CA ASN A 199 12.21 6.75 16.86
C ASN A 199 11.84 8.22 17.13
N ALA A 200 11.32 8.94 16.13
CA ALA A 200 10.84 10.30 16.32
C ALA A 200 9.61 10.32 17.22
N LYS A 201 9.46 11.38 18.01
CA LYS A 201 8.29 11.60 18.87
C LYS A 201 7.02 11.85 18.06
N GLU A 202 7.17 12.56 16.95
CA GLU A 202 6.10 12.86 16.00
C GLU A 202 6.37 12.07 14.74
N GLN A 203 5.49 11.11 14.44
CA GLN A 203 5.56 10.25 13.28
C GLN A 203 4.33 10.50 12.43
N ASP A 204 4.53 10.64 11.12
CA ASP A 204 3.40 10.52 10.20
C ASP A 204 2.87 9.07 10.20
N TRP A 205 1.72 8.87 9.56
CA TRP A 205 1.06 7.55 9.54
C TRP A 205 1.86 6.48 8.79
N THR A 206 2.70 6.85 7.81
CA THR A 206 3.56 5.92 7.07
C THR A 206 4.68 5.42 7.98
N VAL A 207 5.37 6.33 8.67
CA VAL A 207 6.40 6.00 9.68
C VAL A 207 5.79 5.22 10.84
N SER A 208 4.59 5.58 11.28
CA SER A 208 3.87 4.86 12.35
C SER A 208 3.55 3.42 11.95
N SER A 209 3.15 3.18 10.71
CA SER A 209 2.90 1.84 10.16
C SER A 209 4.18 0.98 10.20
N ALA A 210 5.30 1.56 9.76
CA ALA A 210 6.61 0.90 9.81
C ALA A 210 7.05 0.59 11.25
N SER A 211 6.85 1.54 12.18
CA SER A 211 7.12 1.36 13.61
C SER A 211 6.32 0.20 14.20
N VAL A 212 5.03 0.11 13.87
CA VAL A 212 4.15 -0.98 14.30
C VAL A 212 4.67 -2.34 13.81
N LEU A 213 4.97 -2.47 12.52
CA LEU A 213 5.53 -3.72 11.96
C LEU A 213 6.85 -4.10 12.63
N ARG A 214 7.76 -3.14 12.82
CA ARG A 214 9.04 -3.37 13.51
C ARG A 214 8.82 -3.89 14.93
N THR A 215 7.92 -3.26 15.68
CA THR A 215 7.61 -3.67 17.06
C THR A 215 6.98 -5.06 17.11
N TYR A 216 6.07 -5.39 16.20
CA TYR A 216 5.48 -6.73 16.14
C TYR A 216 6.50 -7.81 15.77
N LEU A 217 7.38 -7.54 14.79
CA LEU A 217 8.43 -8.46 14.35
C LEU A 217 9.52 -8.68 15.39
N ARG A 218 9.89 -7.64 16.16
CA ARG A 218 11.07 -7.69 17.05
C ARG A 218 10.74 -7.78 18.54
N ASP A 219 9.73 -7.04 18.99
CA ASP A 219 9.55 -6.71 20.41
C ASP A 219 8.38 -7.49 21.05
N LYS A 220 7.46 -8.03 20.26
CA LYS A 220 6.28 -8.76 20.78
C LYS A 220 6.56 -10.20 21.23
N GLY A 221 7.75 -10.73 20.94
CA GLY A 221 8.19 -12.02 21.44
C GLY A 221 7.62 -13.25 20.72
N TYR A 222 7.15 -13.08 19.47
CA TYR A 222 6.78 -14.23 18.64
C TYR A 222 8.02 -15.09 18.34
N LYS A 223 7.81 -16.42 18.29
CA LYS A 223 8.75 -17.39 17.74
C LYS A 223 8.61 -17.46 16.21
N TYR A 224 9.59 -18.04 15.54
CA TYR A 224 9.61 -18.18 14.08
C TYR A 224 9.30 -19.61 13.64
N ALA A 225 9.02 -19.80 12.34
CA ALA A 225 8.70 -21.11 11.78
C ALA A 225 9.82 -22.16 11.94
N ASP A 226 11.07 -21.70 12.10
CA ASP A 226 12.27 -22.50 12.33
C ASP A 226 12.62 -22.71 13.82
N ASP A 227 11.84 -22.14 14.74
CA ASP A 227 11.98 -22.40 16.17
C ASP A 227 11.22 -23.67 16.60
N PRO A 228 11.64 -24.33 17.69
CA PRO A 228 10.92 -25.49 18.22
C PRO A 228 9.48 -25.15 18.60
N TRP A 229 8.54 -25.91 18.02
CA TRP A 229 7.15 -25.86 18.40
C TRP A 229 6.97 -26.50 19.78
N GLN A 230 6.47 -25.74 20.73
CA GLN A 230 6.18 -26.21 22.09
C GLN A 230 4.71 -26.03 22.40
#